data_AF-A0A960LPN2-F1
#
_entry.id   AF-A0A960LPN2-F1
#
_cell.length_a   1.000
_cell.length_b   1.000
_cell.length_c   1.000
_cell.angle_alpha   90.00
_cell.angle_beta   90.00
_cell.angle_gamma   90.00
#
_symmetry.space_group_name_H-M   'P 1'
#
loop_
_entity.id
_entity.type
_entity.pdbx_description
1 polymer ?
#
loop_
_entity_poly.entity_id
_entity_poly.type
_entity_poly.pdbx_seq_one_letter_code
_entity_poly.pdbx_strand_id
1 'polypeptide(L)' 'MSSEIIFEVTDAEEGGYCASALGFGISTQAESIDELRAMVRDAVDCYFDDELSSPI' A
#
# COMPACT_ATOMS: atom_id res chain seq x y z
N MET A 1 1.84 5.39 19.75
CA MET A 1 0.52 5.45 19.09
C MET A 1 0.51 4.34 18.06
N SER A 2 -0.49 3.47 18.05
CA SER A 2 -0.61 2.46 16.99
C SER A 2 -1.31 3.12 15.81
N SER A 3 -0.57 3.40 14.73
CA SER A 3 -1.19 3.81 13.46
C SER A 3 -1.68 2.55 12.77
N GLU A 4 -2.98 2.43 12.58
CA GLU A 4 -3.59 1.39 11.76
C GLU A 4 -3.89 1.97 10.37
N ILE A 5 -3.61 1.18 9.34
CA ILE A 5 -3.87 1.53 7.93
C ILE A 5 -4.78 0.44 7.37
N ILE A 6 -5.90 0.87 6.80
CA ILE A 6 -6.87 -0.04 6.19
C ILE A 6 -6.65 -0.01 4.68
N PHE A 7 -6.47 -1.18 4.08
CA PHE A 7 -6.36 -1.32 2.62
C PHE A 7 -7.64 -1.94 2.07
N GLU A 8 -8.22 -1.28 1.07
CA GLU A 8 -9.26 -1.85 0.22
C GLU A 8 -8.59 -2.68 -0.86
N VAL A 9 -8.97 -3.96 -0.98
CA VAL A 9 -8.45 -4.87 -1.99
C VAL A 9 -9.55 -5.22 -2.98
N THR A 10 -9.27 -5.05 -4.26
CA THR A 10 -10.21 -5.28 -5.36
C THR A 10 -9.54 -6.14 -6.42
N ASP A 11 -10.33 -6.97 -7.09
CA ASP A 11 -9.87 -7.76 -8.25
C ASP A 11 -9.63 -6.81 -9.44
N ALA A 12 -8.55 -7.02 -10.17
CA ALA A 12 -8.21 -6.19 -11.32
C ALA A 12 -8.88 -6.74 -12.60
N GLU A 13 -9.29 -5.87 -13.53
CA GLU A 13 -10.00 -6.28 -14.76
C GLU A 13 -9.20 -7.27 -15.64
N GLU A 14 -7.86 -7.20 -15.60
CA GLU A 14 -6.97 -8.08 -16.36
C GLU A 14 -6.48 -9.30 -15.54
N GLY A 15 -7.00 -9.48 -14.32
CA GLY A 15 -6.56 -10.46 -13.35
C GLY A 15 -5.53 -9.91 -12.36
N GLY A 16 -5.45 -10.55 -11.19
CA GLY A 16 -4.65 -10.09 -10.06
C GLY A 16 -5.46 -9.20 -9.10
N TYR A 17 -4.76 -8.44 -8.28
CA TYR A 17 -5.33 -7.68 -7.18
C TYR A 17 -4.75 -6.27 -7.13
N CYS A 18 -5.62 -5.31 -6.84
CA CYS A 18 -5.26 -3.94 -6.53
C CYS A 18 -5.55 -3.68 -5.05
N ALA A 19 -4.63 -3.03 -4.35
CA ALA A 19 -4.80 -2.58 -2.97
C ALA A 19 -4.65 -1.05 -2.90
N SER A 20 -5.57 -0.39 -2.21
CA SER A 20 -5.55 1.06 -2.00
C SER A 20 -5.74 1.37 -0.52
N ALA A 21 -4.85 2.19 0.06
CA ALA A 21 -4.95 2.60 1.45
C ALA A 21 -6.05 3.64 1.64
N LEU A 22 -7.00 3.38 2.54
CA LEU A 22 -8.03 4.33 2.90
C LEU A 22 -7.43 5.42 3.79
N GLY A 23 -7.50 6.66 3.29
CA GLY A 23 -6.97 7.83 3.99
C GLY A 23 -5.49 8.12 3.74
N PHE A 24 -4.81 7.33 2.91
CA PHE A 24 -3.42 7.56 2.50
C PHE A 24 -3.30 7.48 0.97
N GLY A 25 -2.32 8.18 0.42
CA GLY A 25 -2.02 8.16 -1.02
C GLY A 25 -1.23 6.92 -1.47
N ILE A 26 -1.45 5.76 -0.85
CA ILE A 26 -0.69 4.53 -1.08
C ILE A 26 -1.55 3.57 -1.89
N SER A 27 -1.06 3.15 -3.05
CA SER A 27 -1.74 2.17 -3.91
C SER A 27 -0.72 1.20 -4.52
N THR A 28 -1.06 -0.08 -4.55
CA THR A 28 -0.20 -1.15 -5.08
C THR A 28 -1.04 -2.17 -5.86
N GLN A 29 -0.41 -2.90 -6.78
CA GLN A 29 -1.06 -3.99 -7.52
C GLN A 29 -0.12 -5.20 -7.62
N ALA A 30 -0.68 -6.40 -7.70
CA ALA A 30 0.08 -7.63 -7.88
C ALA A 30 -0.78 -8.75 -8.48
N GLU A 31 -0.15 -9.78 -9.02
CA GLU A 31 -0.85 -10.92 -9.65
C GLU A 31 -1.41 -11.91 -8.61
N SER A 32 -0.87 -11.90 -7.38
CA SER A 32 -1.26 -12.78 -6.28
C SER A 32 -1.39 -12.05 -4.95
N ILE A 33 -2.22 -12.57 -4.04
CA ILE A 33 -2.45 -11.96 -2.72
C ILE A 33 -1.17 -11.88 -1.88
N ASP A 34 -0.27 -12.87 -2.00
CA ASP A 34 1.00 -12.93 -1.28
C ASP A 34 1.96 -11.83 -1.77
N GLU A 35 2.04 -11.62 -3.08
CA GLU A 35 2.83 -10.53 -3.66
C GLU A 35 2.25 -9.16 -3.32
N LEU A 36 0.91 -9.03 -3.36
CA LEU A 36 0.23 -7.80 -2.98
C LEU A 36 0.58 -7.40 -1.55
N ARG A 37 0.61 -8.36 -0.61
CA ARG A 37 1.00 -8.11 0.78
C ARG A 37 2.45 -7.66 0.91
N ALA A 38 3.36 -8.23 0.13
CA ALA A 38 4.75 -7.79 0.12
C ALA A 38 4.86 -6.35 -0.41
N MET A 39 4.17 -6.05 -1.52
CA MET A 39 4.17 -4.72 -2.13
C MET A 39 3.53 -3.66 -1.25
N VAL A 40 2.42 -3.99 -0.57
CA VAL A 40 1.78 -3.09 0.40
C VAL A 40 2.74 -2.71 1.52
N ARG A 41 3.49 -3.66 2.07
CA ARG A 41 4.46 -3.37 3.14
C ARG A 41 5.57 -2.43 2.65
N ASP A 42 6.15 -2.75 1.50
CA ASP A 42 7.21 -1.95 0.88
C ASP A 42 6.74 -0.52 0.58
N ALA A 43 5.52 -0.36 0.03
CA ALA A 43 4.93 0.93 -0.25
C ALA A 43 4.61 1.74 1.03
N VAL A 44 4.18 1.06 2.10
CA VAL A 44 4.00 1.68 3.43
C VAL A 44 5.33 2.15 3.98
N ASP A 45 6.36 1.28 4.03
CA ASP A 45 7.69 1.65 4.50
C ASP A 45 8.22 2.87 3.74
N CYS A 46 8.14 2.87 2.41
CA CYS A 46 8.58 4.00 1.57
C CYS A 46 7.78 5.28 1.86
N TYR A 47 6.46 5.20 1.98
CA TYR A 47 5.62 6.37 2.25
C TYR A 47 5.94 7.05 3.58
N PHE A 48 6.15 6.27 4.64
CA PHE A 48 6.47 6.82 5.97
C PHE A 48 7.95 7.20 6.12
N ASP A 49 8.87 6.58 5.37
CA ASP A 49 10.28 6.99 5.31
C ASP A 49 10.42 8.35 4.59
N ASP A 50 9.65 8.58 3.51
CA ASP A 50 9.64 9.84 2.76
C ASP A 50 8.98 10.98 3.58
N GLU A 51 7.94 10.68 4.38
CA GLU A 51 7.29 11.64 5.28
C GLU A 51 8.25 12.13 6.39
N LEU A 52 9.23 11.31 6.79
CA LEU A 52 10.31 11.69 7.71
C LEU A 52 11.41 12.53 7.06
N SER A 53 11.51 12.53 5.72
CA SER A 53 12.60 13.18 4.98
C SER A 53 12.24 14.55 4.41
N SER A 54 11.05 15.10 4.64
CA SER A 54 10.77 16.51 4.31
C SER A 54 11.56 17.42 5.26
N PRO A 55 12.67 18.05 4.81
CA PRO A 55 13.36 19.01 5.65
C PRO A 55 12.48 20.25 5.77
N ILE A 56 12.23 20.65 7.01
CA ILE A 56 11.67 21.96 7.41
C ILE A 56 12.47 23.13 6.84
#